data_AF-A0A256SX13-F1
#
_entry.id   AF-A0A256SX13-F1
#
_cell.length_a   1.000
_cell.length_b   1.000
_cell.length_c   1.000
_cell.angle_alpha   90.00
_cell.angle_beta   90.00
_cell.angle_gamma   90.00
#
_symmetry.space_group_name_H-M   'P 1'
#
loop_
_entity.id
_entity.type
_entity.pdbx_description
1 polymer ?
#
loop_
_entity_poly.entity_id
_entity_poly.type
_entity_poly.pdbx_seq_one_letter_code
_entity_poly.pdbx_strand_id
1 'polypeptide(L)'
;MQISVPLVNGMLADEYGKYAPAADMLADHPIKSFPIKITGAPANTKTFAIVFIDYDSTPVCGFTWIHWLAANIPATLTDIPANASRELADKFVQGNNSNAGSLINGNPLITSGYVGPQPPDKTHDYTLMVFALDDTLPLENKYWLNDFIHAAKGHILAKAQIDLPSRA
;
A
#
# COMPACT_ATOMS: atom_id res chain seq x y z
N MET A 1 1.66 -10.36 -15.61
CA MET A 1 0.84 -9.42 -14.81
C MET A 1 1.36 -8.02 -14.99
N GLN A 2 0.46 -7.05 -15.12
CA GLN A 2 0.76 -5.62 -15.20
C GLN A 2 -0.11 -4.87 -14.19
N ILE A 3 0.40 -3.75 -13.70
CA ILE A 3 -0.34 -2.84 -12.81
C ILE A 3 -0.29 -1.41 -13.36
N SER A 4 -1.36 -0.65 -13.14
CA SER A 4 -1.42 0.75 -13.50
C SER A 4 -2.14 1.56 -12.43
N VAL A 5 -1.62 2.76 -12.18
CA VAL A 5 -2.19 3.77 -11.27
C VAL A 5 -2.36 5.07 -12.08
N PRO A 6 -3.52 5.74 -12.02
CA PRO A 6 -3.70 7.04 -12.67
C PRO A 6 -2.77 8.10 -12.06
N LEU A 7 -2.10 8.87 -12.91
CA LEU A 7 -1.20 9.96 -12.52
C LEU A 7 -1.72 11.29 -13.06
N VAL A 8 -1.48 12.36 -12.30
CA VAL A 8 -1.73 13.75 -12.70
C VAL A 8 -0.38 14.42 -12.92
N ASN A 9 -0.10 14.83 -14.17
CA ASN A 9 1.20 15.41 -14.56
C ASN A 9 2.41 14.52 -14.19
N GLY A 10 2.24 13.20 -14.28
CA GLY A 10 3.29 12.22 -13.94
C GLY A 10 3.47 11.95 -12.44
N MET A 11 2.61 12.48 -11.59
CA MET A 11 2.65 12.29 -10.14
C MET A 11 1.37 11.66 -9.61
N LEU A 12 1.44 11.02 -8.44
CA LEU A 12 0.27 10.60 -7.70
C LEU A 12 -0.59 11.82 -7.37
N ALA A 13 -1.91 11.73 -7.58
CA ALA A 13 -2.81 12.85 -7.33
C ALA A 13 -2.79 13.29 -5.87
N ASP A 14 -2.94 14.59 -5.64
CA ASP A 14 -2.85 15.22 -4.32
C ASP A 14 -3.82 14.62 -3.29
N GLU A 15 -5.01 14.19 -3.72
CA GLU A 15 -6.02 13.57 -2.85
C GLU A 15 -5.54 12.28 -2.16
N TYR A 16 -4.44 11.69 -2.62
CA TYR A 16 -3.86 10.47 -2.04
C TYR A 16 -2.61 10.76 -1.20
N GLY A 17 -2.11 12.00 -1.14
CA GLY A 17 -0.83 12.34 -0.51
C GLY A 17 -0.87 13.63 0.31
N LYS A 18 0.27 14.31 0.43
CA LYS A 18 0.50 15.43 1.35
C LYS A 18 -0.52 16.56 1.27
N TYR A 19 -1.10 16.77 0.09
CA TYR A 19 -2.04 17.84 -0.19
C TYR A 19 -3.49 17.35 -0.25
N ALA A 20 -3.79 16.20 0.35
CA ALA A 20 -5.15 15.67 0.40
C ALA A 20 -6.11 16.67 1.05
N PRO A 21 -7.36 16.76 0.57
CA PRO A 21 -8.36 17.63 1.17
C PRO A 21 -8.62 17.18 2.61
N ALA A 22 -9.06 18.11 3.47
CA ALA A 22 -9.28 17.83 4.89
C ALA A 22 -10.23 16.64 5.17
N ALA A 23 -11.17 16.36 4.26
CA ALA A 23 -12.08 15.21 4.36
C ALA A 23 -11.36 13.85 4.19
N ASP A 24 -10.21 13.84 3.54
CA ASP A 24 -9.37 12.67 3.26
C ASP A 24 -8.13 12.62 4.18
N MET A 25 -8.15 13.40 5.27
CA MET A 25 -7.09 13.47 6.28
C MET A 25 -7.58 12.94 7.64
N LEU A 26 -6.72 12.22 8.35
CA LEU A 26 -6.96 11.79 9.72
C LEU A 26 -5.66 11.84 10.52
N ALA A 27 -5.70 12.44 11.70
CA ALA A 27 -4.52 12.64 12.55
C ALA A 27 -3.34 13.28 11.77
N ASP A 28 -3.63 14.29 10.93
CA ASP A 28 -2.69 14.99 10.06
C ASP A 28 -2.05 14.15 8.93
N HIS A 29 -2.65 13.00 8.60
CA HIS A 29 -2.16 12.12 7.53
C HIS A 29 -3.23 11.82 6.47
N PRO A 30 -2.85 11.71 5.18
CA PRO A 30 -3.75 11.32 4.11
C PRO A 30 -4.13 9.85 4.24
N ILE A 31 -5.43 9.57 4.16
CA ILE A 31 -5.96 8.23 4.43
C ILE A 31 -6.69 7.59 3.25
N LYS A 32 -6.83 8.31 2.13
CA LYS A 32 -7.48 7.80 0.93
C LYS A 32 -6.47 7.08 0.05
N SER A 33 -6.63 5.77 -0.11
CA SER A 33 -5.79 4.99 -1.04
C SER A 33 -6.12 5.31 -2.49
N PHE A 34 -5.14 5.24 -3.38
CA PHE A 34 -5.33 5.44 -4.82
C PHE A 34 -5.89 4.19 -5.51
N PRO A 35 -6.56 4.33 -6.67
CA PRO A 35 -7.04 3.19 -7.44
C PRO A 35 -5.88 2.44 -8.11
N ILE A 36 -5.98 1.11 -8.16
CA ILE A 36 -4.99 0.22 -8.77
C ILE A 36 -5.72 -0.70 -9.73
N LYS A 37 -5.25 -0.76 -10.98
CA LYS A 37 -5.73 -1.74 -11.96
C LYS A 37 -4.70 -2.83 -12.18
N ILE A 38 -5.15 -4.07 -12.16
CA ILE A 38 -4.35 -5.29 -12.34
C ILE A 38 -4.82 -6.00 -13.61
N THR A 39 -3.90 -6.35 -14.50
CA THR A 39 -4.21 -7.10 -15.72
C THR A 39 -3.21 -8.24 -15.96
N GLY A 40 -3.64 -9.28 -16.67
CA GLY A 40 -2.78 -10.41 -17.04
C GLY A 40 -2.19 -11.15 -15.82
N ALA A 41 -2.96 -11.29 -14.74
CA ALA A 41 -2.60 -12.15 -13.62
C ALA A 41 -2.59 -13.63 -14.07
N PRO A 42 -1.70 -14.49 -13.53
CA PRO A 42 -1.71 -15.93 -13.80
C PRO A 42 -3.08 -16.56 -13.54
N ALA A 43 -3.48 -17.54 -14.35
CA ALA A 43 -4.82 -18.14 -14.27
C ALA A 43 -5.14 -18.82 -12.92
N ASN A 44 -4.11 -19.29 -12.20
CA ASN A 44 -4.22 -19.91 -10.88
C ASN A 44 -4.13 -18.91 -9.71
N THR A 45 -4.20 -17.61 -9.97
CA THR A 45 -4.22 -16.60 -8.91
C THR A 45 -5.52 -16.73 -8.09
N LYS A 46 -5.39 -16.93 -6.78
CA LYS A 46 -6.51 -16.94 -5.83
C LYS A 46 -6.67 -15.60 -5.11
N THR A 47 -5.55 -14.99 -4.73
CA THR A 47 -5.56 -13.69 -4.05
C THR A 47 -4.45 -12.77 -4.57
N PHE A 48 -4.63 -11.47 -4.35
CA PHE A 48 -3.59 -10.46 -4.52
C PHE A 48 -3.10 -9.95 -3.16
N ALA A 49 -1.88 -9.43 -3.15
CA ALA A 49 -1.34 -8.65 -2.05
C ALA A 49 -0.68 -7.37 -2.57
N ILE A 50 -0.72 -6.31 -1.77
CA ILE A 50 -0.13 -4.99 -2.01
C ILE A 50 0.93 -4.74 -0.93
N VAL A 51 2.10 -4.28 -1.37
CA VAL A 51 3.12 -3.67 -0.52
C VAL A 51 3.49 -2.32 -1.14
N PHE A 52 3.33 -1.26 -0.37
CA PHE A 52 3.64 0.11 -0.79
C PHE A 52 4.65 0.73 0.17
N ILE A 53 5.83 1.07 -0.35
CA ILE A 53 7.01 1.46 0.45
C ILE A 53 7.64 2.73 -0.14
N ASP A 54 8.10 3.61 0.74
CA ASP A 54 9.01 4.70 0.44
C ASP A 54 10.45 4.25 0.78
N TYR A 55 11.31 4.16 -0.23
CA TYR A 55 12.74 3.89 -0.01
C TYR A 55 13.54 5.19 0.23
N ASP A 56 13.05 6.33 -0.29
CA ASP A 56 13.63 7.65 -0.14
C ASP A 56 13.47 8.21 1.29
N SER A 57 12.61 7.61 2.11
CA SER A 57 12.54 7.91 3.54
C SER A 57 13.82 7.51 4.30
N THR A 58 14.66 6.63 3.75
CA THR A 58 15.86 6.12 4.44
C THR A 58 16.81 7.23 4.90
N PRO A 59 17.25 8.18 4.04
CA PRO A 59 18.06 9.32 4.48
C PRO A 59 17.30 10.32 5.38
N VAL A 60 15.96 10.29 5.40
CA VAL A 60 15.12 11.22 6.17
C VAL A 60 14.91 10.74 7.61
N CYS A 61 14.57 9.46 7.81
CA CYS A 61 14.23 8.90 9.12
C CYS A 61 15.04 7.65 9.52
N GLY A 62 16.00 7.23 8.70
CA GLY A 62 16.91 6.12 8.99
C GLY A 62 16.42 4.73 8.56
N PHE A 63 15.24 4.62 7.94
CA PHE A 63 14.70 3.35 7.43
C PHE A 63 13.65 3.57 6.34
N THR A 64 13.29 2.50 5.63
CA THR A 64 12.25 2.49 4.59
C THR A 64 10.85 2.56 5.20
N TRP A 65 10.00 3.47 4.72
CA TRP A 65 8.67 3.69 5.27
C TRP A 65 7.64 2.80 4.60
N ILE A 66 6.93 1.99 5.38
CA ILE A 66 5.80 1.18 4.91
C ILE A 66 4.57 2.07 4.93
N HIS A 67 3.96 2.29 3.77
CA HIS A 67 2.75 3.10 3.61
C HIS A 67 1.47 2.26 3.54
N TRP A 68 1.55 1.05 2.99
CA TRP A 68 0.40 0.15 2.93
C TRP A 68 0.82 -1.31 2.77
N LEU A 69 0.22 -2.17 3.60
CA LEU A 69 0.22 -3.62 3.45
C LEU A 69 -1.22 -4.10 3.35
N ALA A 70 -1.57 -4.81 2.28
CA ALA A 70 -2.84 -5.50 2.14
C ALA A 70 -2.61 -6.89 1.55
N ALA A 71 -3.30 -7.91 2.07
CA ALA A 71 -3.17 -9.29 1.60
C ALA A 71 -4.54 -9.96 1.57
N ASN A 72 -4.64 -11.08 0.87
CA ASN A 72 -5.89 -11.81 0.68
C ASN A 72 -6.96 -10.99 -0.06
N ILE A 73 -6.55 -10.05 -0.92
CA ILE A 73 -7.47 -9.35 -1.82
C ILE A 73 -8.01 -10.37 -2.83
N PRO A 74 -9.34 -10.56 -2.99
CA PRO A 74 -9.86 -11.56 -3.90
C PRO A 74 -9.35 -11.38 -5.34
N ALA A 75 -8.97 -12.45 -6.02
CA ALA A 75 -8.49 -12.38 -7.42
C ALA A 75 -9.53 -11.81 -8.40
N THR A 76 -10.81 -11.76 -8.02
CA THR A 76 -11.88 -11.11 -8.77
C THR A 76 -11.81 -9.58 -8.71
N LEU A 77 -11.16 -8.99 -7.71
CA LEU A 77 -11.00 -7.56 -7.54
C LEU A 77 -9.73 -7.07 -8.28
N THR A 78 -9.82 -7.01 -9.61
CA THR A 78 -8.73 -6.56 -10.48
C THR A 78 -8.71 -5.05 -10.72
N ASP A 79 -9.83 -4.38 -10.55
CA ASP A 79 -9.93 -2.92 -10.45
C ASP A 79 -10.17 -2.57 -8.97
N ILE A 80 -9.09 -2.27 -8.25
CA ILE A 80 -9.13 -1.85 -6.84
C ILE A 80 -9.47 -0.35 -6.82
N PRO A 81 -10.62 0.06 -6.27
CA PRO A 81 -11.06 1.45 -6.33
C PRO A 81 -10.23 2.36 -5.42
N ALA A 82 -10.34 3.67 -5.64
CA ALA A 82 -9.88 4.65 -4.67
C ALA A 82 -10.55 4.38 -3.31
N ASN A 83 -9.86 4.71 -2.23
CA ASN A 83 -10.30 4.50 -0.84
C ASN A 83 -10.57 3.04 -0.43
N ALA A 84 -10.16 2.04 -1.24
CA ALA A 84 -10.33 0.62 -0.92
C ALA A 84 -9.78 0.22 0.45
N SER A 85 -8.69 0.84 0.92
CA SER A 85 -8.13 0.55 2.25
C SER A 85 -9.13 0.79 3.40
N ARG A 86 -10.11 1.68 3.22
CA ARG A 86 -11.14 1.98 4.23
C ARG A 86 -12.50 1.43 3.84
N GLU A 87 -12.93 1.64 2.61
CA GLU A 87 -14.26 1.25 2.14
C GLU A 87 -14.42 -0.26 1.93
N LEU A 88 -13.31 -0.96 1.65
CA LEU A 88 -13.29 -2.41 1.45
C LEU A 88 -12.47 -3.13 2.52
N ALA A 89 -12.29 -2.52 3.69
CA ALA A 89 -11.49 -3.06 4.79
C ALA A 89 -11.98 -4.41 5.33
N ASP A 90 -13.23 -4.80 5.03
CA ASP A 90 -13.83 -6.09 5.36
C ASP A 90 -13.56 -7.18 4.30
N LYS A 91 -13.01 -6.83 3.13
CA LYS A 91 -12.79 -7.75 2.00
C LYS A 91 -11.42 -8.42 1.99
N PHE A 92 -10.48 -7.91 2.77
CA PHE A 92 -9.10 -8.37 2.82
C PHE A 92 -8.46 -8.00 4.14
N VAL A 93 -7.28 -8.54 4.43
CA VAL A 93 -6.54 -8.22 5.67
C VAL A 93 -5.51 -7.14 5.40
N GLN A 94 -5.33 -6.25 6.37
CA GLN A 94 -4.39 -5.14 6.28
C GLN A 94 -3.34 -5.23 7.37
N GLY A 95 -2.09 -4.94 7.01
CA GLY A 95 -0.97 -4.96 7.93
C GLY A 95 -0.75 -3.60 8.60
N ASN A 96 0.14 -3.61 9.59
CA ASN A 96 0.67 -2.39 10.17
C ASN A 96 1.51 -1.64 9.13
N ASN A 97 1.38 -0.32 9.13
CA ASN A 97 2.28 0.57 8.41
C ASN A 97 3.33 1.15 9.40
N SER A 98 4.27 1.96 8.91
CA SER A 98 5.37 2.46 9.76
C SER A 98 4.93 3.35 10.93
N ASN A 99 3.70 3.90 10.92
CA ASN A 99 3.16 4.64 12.09
C ASN A 99 2.96 3.76 13.32
N ALA A 100 2.79 2.44 13.14
CA ALA A 100 2.73 1.48 14.25
C ALA A 100 4.10 1.18 14.87
N GLY A 101 5.20 1.65 14.25
CA GLY A 101 6.56 1.39 14.71
C GLY A 101 6.77 1.92 16.13
N SER A 102 7.37 1.11 16.99
CA SER A 102 7.63 1.47 18.40
C SER A 102 8.53 2.70 18.56
N LEU A 103 9.31 3.03 17.52
CA LEU A 103 10.17 4.22 17.48
C LEU A 103 9.45 5.48 16.99
N ILE A 104 8.27 5.34 16.35
CA ILE A 104 7.53 6.46 15.76
C ILE A 104 6.57 7.09 16.76
N ASN A 105 6.02 6.32 17.71
CA ASN A 105 4.93 6.78 18.59
C ASN A 105 3.76 7.39 17.82
N GLY A 106 3.39 6.77 16.69
CA GLY A 106 2.35 7.27 15.79
C GLY A 106 0.95 7.22 16.41
N ASN A 107 0.03 7.99 15.83
CA ASN A 107 -1.36 8.01 16.29
C ASN A 107 -2.03 6.65 16.03
N PRO A 108 -2.67 6.01 17.03
CA PRO A 108 -3.26 4.69 16.88
C PRO A 108 -4.30 4.59 15.75
N LEU A 109 -4.93 5.70 15.36
CA LEU A 109 -5.94 5.77 14.30
C LEU A 109 -5.39 5.53 12.87
N ILE A 110 -4.06 5.57 12.70
CA ILE A 110 -3.39 5.48 11.39
C ILE A 110 -2.28 4.42 11.36
N THR A 111 -2.33 3.45 12.28
CA THR A 111 -1.29 2.42 12.45
C THR A 111 -1.39 1.25 11.46
N SER A 112 -2.51 1.09 10.77
CA SER A 112 -2.78 -0.04 9.87
C SER A 112 -3.49 0.44 8.61
N GLY A 113 -3.31 -0.31 7.53
CA GLY A 113 -3.84 0.06 6.22
C GLY A 113 -3.05 1.22 5.60
N TYR A 114 -3.67 1.88 4.63
CA TYR A 114 -3.06 2.94 3.84
C TYR A 114 -2.89 4.21 4.67
N VAL A 115 -1.67 4.73 4.66
CA VAL A 115 -1.35 6.12 4.99
C VAL A 115 -0.52 6.67 3.85
N GLY A 116 -0.99 7.76 3.23
CA GLY A 116 -0.44 8.23 1.97
C GLY A 116 0.91 8.94 2.09
N PRO A 117 1.55 9.22 0.94
CA PRO A 117 2.78 9.99 0.84
C PRO A 117 2.72 11.34 1.55
N GLN A 118 3.71 11.64 2.39
CA GLN A 118 3.91 12.98 2.99
C GLN A 118 5.40 13.32 3.08
N PRO A 119 6.12 13.36 1.96
CA PRO A 119 7.56 13.56 2.02
C PRO A 119 7.87 14.99 2.55
N PRO A 120 8.82 15.14 3.49
CA PRO A 120 9.04 16.42 4.16
C PRO A 120 9.99 17.36 3.41
N ASP A 121 10.85 16.83 2.53
CA ASP A 121 12.01 17.52 1.97
C ASP A 121 11.93 17.73 0.46
N LYS A 122 11.53 16.70 -0.30
CA LYS A 122 11.45 16.73 -1.77
C LYS A 122 10.43 15.72 -2.30
N THR A 123 10.20 15.71 -3.61
CA THR A 123 9.44 14.63 -4.23
C THR A 123 10.15 13.30 -3.99
N HIS A 124 9.40 12.31 -3.50
CA HIS A 124 9.86 10.94 -3.30
C HIS A 124 9.24 10.00 -4.32
N ASP A 125 9.96 8.94 -4.67
CA ASP A 125 9.45 7.84 -5.46
C ASP A 125 8.98 6.69 -4.56
N TYR A 126 7.67 6.45 -4.55
CA TYR A 126 7.07 5.39 -3.74
C TYR A 126 6.86 4.12 -4.57
N THR A 127 7.46 3.02 -4.14
CA THR A 127 7.36 1.74 -4.87
C THR A 127 6.10 0.99 -4.47
N LEU A 128 5.16 0.86 -5.42
CA LEU A 128 4.01 -0.03 -5.33
C LEU A 128 4.39 -1.41 -5.88
N MET A 129 4.21 -2.44 -5.07
CA MET A 129 4.32 -3.83 -5.47
C MET A 129 2.97 -4.53 -5.33
N VAL A 130 2.59 -5.27 -6.36
CA VAL A 130 1.42 -6.17 -6.33
C VAL A 130 1.87 -7.59 -6.61
N PHE A 131 1.41 -8.52 -5.80
CA PHE A 131 1.71 -9.94 -5.88
C PHE A 131 0.44 -10.71 -6.23
N ALA A 132 0.54 -11.63 -7.18
CA ALA A 132 -0.47 -12.65 -7.43
C ALA A 132 -0.07 -13.92 -6.67
N LEU A 133 -0.98 -14.45 -5.86
CA LEU A 133 -0.74 -15.58 -4.97
C LEU A 133 -1.65 -16.75 -5.35
N ASP A 134 -1.13 -17.98 -5.25
CA ASP A 134 -1.91 -19.21 -5.49
C ASP A 134 -2.75 -19.65 -4.29
N ASP A 135 -2.71 -18.91 -3.18
CA ASP A 135 -3.47 -19.24 -1.99
C ASP A 135 -3.93 -18.01 -1.18
N THR A 136 -4.78 -18.28 -0.20
CA THR A 136 -5.09 -17.34 0.88
C THR A 136 -4.07 -17.53 1.99
N LEU A 137 -3.37 -16.46 2.39
CA LEU A 137 -2.34 -16.52 3.40
C LEU A 137 -2.96 -16.50 4.81
N PRO A 138 -2.37 -17.22 5.80
CA PRO A 138 -2.84 -17.23 7.19
C PRO A 138 -2.40 -15.95 7.92
N LEU A 139 -2.85 -14.80 7.42
CA LEU A 139 -2.57 -13.47 7.97
C LEU A 139 -3.83 -12.89 8.60
N GLU A 140 -3.68 -12.25 9.75
CA GLU A 140 -4.73 -11.48 10.41
C GLU A 140 -4.44 -9.98 10.29
N ASN A 141 -5.45 -9.14 10.53
CA ASN A 141 -5.24 -7.69 10.56
C ASN A 141 -4.11 -7.32 11.53
N LYS A 142 -3.36 -6.26 11.18
CA LYS A 142 -2.17 -5.79 11.89
C LYS A 142 -0.97 -6.75 11.83
N TYR A 143 -0.88 -7.59 10.79
CA TYR A 143 0.35 -8.31 10.45
C TYR A 143 1.48 -7.34 10.07
N TRP A 144 2.73 -7.78 10.16
CA TRP A 144 3.89 -7.01 9.70
C TRP A 144 4.46 -7.52 8.37
N LEU A 145 5.25 -6.68 7.69
CA LEU A 145 5.84 -7.03 6.40
C LEU A 145 6.65 -8.34 6.44
N ASN A 146 7.36 -8.62 7.55
CA ASN A 146 8.06 -9.89 7.73
C ASN A 146 7.10 -11.09 7.73
N ASP A 147 5.92 -10.96 8.36
CA ASP A 147 4.91 -12.02 8.39
C ASP A 147 4.38 -12.30 6.98
N PHE A 148 4.12 -11.26 6.20
CA PHE A 148 3.76 -11.40 4.78
C PHE A 148 4.87 -12.08 3.98
N ILE A 149 6.13 -11.66 4.13
CA ILE A 149 7.27 -12.26 3.41
C ILE A 149 7.38 -13.75 3.73
N HIS A 150 7.21 -14.15 5.00
CA HIS A 150 7.25 -15.55 5.40
C HIS A 150 6.05 -16.33 4.87
N ALA A 151 4.84 -15.79 5.01
CA ALA A 151 3.61 -16.45 4.58
C ALA A 151 3.51 -16.59 3.05
N ALA A 152 3.97 -15.59 2.29
CA ALA A 152 3.93 -15.60 0.83
C ALA A 152 5.01 -16.48 0.19
N LYS A 153 6.01 -16.93 0.96
CA LYS A 153 7.11 -17.73 0.43
C LYS A 153 6.59 -19.04 -0.17
N GLY A 154 6.85 -19.24 -1.45
CA GLY A 154 6.37 -20.41 -2.21
C GLY A 154 4.98 -20.26 -2.83
N HIS A 155 4.26 -19.17 -2.54
CA HIS A 155 2.91 -18.90 -3.04
C HIS A 155 2.84 -17.83 -4.13
N ILE A 156 3.95 -17.11 -4.39
CA ILE A 156 4.00 -16.02 -5.39
C ILE A 156 4.05 -16.59 -6.81
N LEU A 157 3.00 -16.32 -7.58
CA LEU A 157 2.90 -16.68 -8.99
C LEU A 157 3.44 -15.60 -9.92
N ALA A 158 3.21 -14.34 -9.56
CA ALA A 158 3.73 -13.19 -10.29
C ALA A 158 3.87 -11.99 -9.35
N LYS A 159 4.78 -11.09 -9.71
CA LYS A 159 4.95 -9.78 -9.08
C LYS A 159 4.97 -8.72 -10.18
N ALA A 160 4.30 -7.60 -9.95
CA ALA A 160 4.45 -6.38 -10.74
C ALA A 160 4.82 -5.24 -9.79
N GLN A 161 5.60 -4.27 -10.29
CA GLN A 161 5.96 -3.09 -9.51
C GLN A 161 6.00 -1.85 -10.38
N ILE A 162 5.71 -0.70 -9.78
CA ILE A 162 5.81 0.63 -10.39
C ILE A 162 6.21 1.63 -9.31
N ASP A 163 7.06 2.60 -9.66
CA ASP A 163 7.39 3.72 -8.80
C ASP A 163 6.42 4.89 -9.07
N LEU A 164 5.89 5.47 -8.00
CA LEU A 164 4.86 6.49 -8.02
C LEU A 164 5.42 7.77 -7.38
N PRO A 165 5.83 8.77 -8.18
CA PRO A 165 6.29 10.04 -7.65
C PRO A 165 5.17 10.75 -6.89
N SER A 166 5.43 11.22 -5.67
CA SER A 166 4.51 12.09 -4.93
C SER A 166 5.24 13.29 -4.36
N ARG A 167 4.64 14.47 -4.57
CA ARG A 167 5.28 15.74 -4.26
C ARG A 167 5.31 16.04 -2.76
N ALA A 168 6.41 16.68 -2.34
CA ALA A 168 6.52 17.34 -1.04
C ALA A 168 5.73 18.65 -1.00
#